data_AF-A0A137NRX1-F1
#
_entry.id   AF-A0A137NRX1-F1
#
_cell.length_a   1.000
_cell.length_b   1.000
_cell.length_c   1.000
_cell.angle_alpha   90.00
_cell.angle_beta   90.00
_cell.angle_gamma   90.00
#
_symmetry.space_group_name_H-M   'P 1'
#
loop_
_entity.id
_entity.type
_entity.pdbx_description
1 polymer ?
#
loop_
_entity_poly.entity_id
_entity_poly.type
_entity_poly.pdbx_seq_one_letter_code
_entity_poly.pdbx_strand_id
1 'polypeptide(L)'
;MKSKNWIDIVILNEFIKYFGTEELIELRYKSYTITEEDSEYSSDIKDRIDGLVQRYRYEVYHIDDEEFDYSLKFFINPYKPLSSKFLASRDKFRSDLKIISYQPCKLIIQDIIQECYLIRELSTMFNNLKTLSIQRIWATLEDLQYLLDNLKHLENLRFMCNDIFRCNEGTIVHAINWPQTLKKLTYGRNQEMIVDNKYDPIPIHPNTMHPDIPTTQHLLLPIHFPNLEVFES
;
A
#
# COMPACT_ATOMS: atom_id res chain seq x y z
N MET A 1 -5.15 -22.93 29.30
CA MET A 1 -5.33 -23.02 27.83
C MET A 1 -3.97 -22.92 27.18
N LYS A 2 -3.53 -23.93 26.41
CA LYS A 2 -2.26 -23.88 25.68
C LYS A 2 -2.38 -22.79 24.60
N SER A 3 -1.45 -21.83 24.61
CA SER A 3 -1.32 -20.84 23.54
C SER A 3 -1.07 -21.60 22.23
N LYS A 4 -2.07 -21.70 21.35
CA LYS A 4 -1.84 -22.13 19.99
C LYS A 4 -0.98 -21.05 19.34
N ASN A 5 0.33 -21.30 19.24
CA ASN A 5 1.20 -20.58 18.33
C ASN A 5 0.74 -20.93 16.93
N TRP A 6 -0.25 -20.20 16.43
CA TRP A 6 -0.39 -20.04 14.99
C TRP A 6 0.85 -19.25 14.57
N ILE A 7 1.95 -19.92 14.28
CA ILE A 7 2.93 -19.38 13.34
C ILE A 7 2.33 -19.78 12.01
N ASP A 8 1.41 -18.94 11.52
CA ASP A 8 0.75 -18.92 10.21
C ASP A 8 -0.48 -17.99 10.39
N ILE A 9 -0.25 -16.69 10.45
CA ILE A 9 -1.28 -15.71 10.84
C ILE A 9 -1.62 -14.86 9.63
N VAL A 10 -2.78 -15.17 9.04
CA VAL A 10 -3.50 -14.39 8.03
C VAL A 10 -2.68 -14.14 6.76
N ILE A 11 -2.66 -15.14 5.86
CA ILE A 11 -2.38 -14.84 4.45
C ILE A 11 -3.64 -14.16 3.92
N LEU A 12 -3.54 -12.93 3.44
CA LEU A 12 -4.71 -12.23 2.86
C LEU A 12 -5.40 -13.02 1.75
N ASN A 13 -4.74 -14.01 1.13
CA ASN A 13 -5.37 -14.98 0.24
C ASN A 13 -6.60 -15.70 0.85
N GLU A 14 -6.66 -15.88 2.16
CA GLU A 14 -7.86 -16.40 2.83
C GLU A 14 -8.98 -15.35 2.90
N PHE A 15 -8.63 -14.07 3.08
CA PHE A 15 -9.57 -12.95 3.03
C PHE A 15 -10.07 -12.64 1.62
N ILE A 16 -9.22 -12.82 0.61
CA ILE A 16 -9.58 -12.71 -0.80
C ILE A 16 -10.78 -13.62 -1.11
N LYS A 17 -10.94 -14.77 -0.43
CA LYS A 17 -12.10 -15.66 -0.62
C LYS A 17 -13.42 -15.09 -0.09
N TYR A 18 -13.39 -14.09 0.79
CA TYR A 18 -14.60 -13.45 1.34
C TYR A 18 -15.13 -12.32 0.46
N PHE A 19 -14.29 -11.82 -0.44
CA PHE A 19 -14.67 -10.85 -1.45
C PHE A 19 -15.02 -11.59 -2.75
N GLY A 20 -16.15 -11.23 -3.36
CA GLY A 20 -16.46 -11.69 -4.71
C GLY A 20 -15.41 -11.19 -5.70
N THR A 21 -15.23 -11.87 -6.85
CA THR A 21 -14.27 -11.44 -7.89
C THR A 21 -14.48 -9.98 -8.30
N GLU A 22 -15.73 -9.51 -8.40
CA GLU A 22 -16.02 -8.10 -8.69
C GLU A 22 -15.63 -7.15 -7.54
N GLU A 23 -15.84 -7.55 -6.29
CA GLU A 23 -15.40 -6.77 -5.12
C GLU A 23 -13.87 -6.72 -5.08
N LEU A 24 -13.20 -7.84 -5.36
CA LEU A 24 -11.75 -7.89 -5.51
C LEU A 24 -11.24 -7.05 -6.67
N ILE A 25 -11.95 -6.97 -7.80
CA ILE A 25 -11.58 -6.11 -8.92
C ILE A 25 -11.75 -4.62 -8.56
N GLU A 26 -12.65 -4.30 -7.64
CA GLU A 26 -12.78 -2.93 -7.10
C GLU A 26 -11.78 -2.63 -5.97
N LEU A 27 -11.37 -3.65 -5.21
CA LEU A 27 -10.36 -3.57 -4.15
C LEU A 27 -8.94 -3.56 -4.71
N ARG A 28 -8.70 -4.38 -5.74
CA ARG A 28 -7.46 -4.42 -6.51
C ARG A 28 -7.44 -3.23 -7.44
N TYR A 29 -6.25 -2.72 -7.71
CA TYR A 29 -6.12 -1.63 -8.65
C TYR A 29 -6.58 -2.06 -10.03
N LYS A 30 -7.43 -1.23 -10.64
CA LYS A 30 -7.71 -1.35 -12.07
C LYS A 30 -6.45 -0.94 -12.83
N SER A 31 -5.66 -1.93 -13.25
CA SER A 31 -4.87 -1.75 -14.45
C SER A 31 -5.86 -1.75 -15.61
N TYR A 32 -6.26 -0.59 -16.08
CA TYR A 32 -6.91 -0.49 -17.38
C TYR A 32 -5.81 -0.23 -18.40
N THR A 33 -5.77 -1.08 -19.41
CA THR A 33 -5.01 -0.82 -20.63
C THR A 33 -5.72 0.33 -21.32
N ILE A 34 -5.03 1.45 -21.52
CA ILE A 34 -5.53 2.47 -22.43
C ILE A 34 -5.04 2.09 -23.82
N THR A 35 -5.99 1.80 -24.72
CA THR A 35 -5.71 1.54 -26.14
C THR A 35 -5.82 2.85 -26.93
N GLU A 36 -5.32 2.87 -28.18
CA GLU A 36 -5.53 4.03 -29.07
C GLU A 36 -7.03 4.36 -29.27
N GLU A 37 -7.90 3.35 -29.18
CA GLU A 37 -9.36 3.49 -29.30
C GLU A 37 -9.98 4.23 -28.11
N ASP A 38 -9.41 4.10 -26.91
CA ASP A 38 -9.87 4.79 -25.70
C ASP A 38 -9.52 6.30 -25.69
N SER A 39 -8.67 6.75 -26.62
CA SER A 39 -8.24 8.15 -26.74
C SER A 39 -9.34 9.11 -27.24
N GLU A 40 -10.51 8.59 -27.63
CA GLU A 40 -11.67 9.40 -28.01
C GLU A 40 -12.32 10.15 -26.80
N TYR A 41 -11.90 9.87 -25.56
CA TYR A 41 -12.63 10.33 -24.37
C TYR A 41 -12.17 11.64 -23.71
N SER A 42 -11.06 12.27 -24.11
CA SER A 42 -10.69 13.65 -23.74
C SER A 42 -9.32 14.02 -24.32
N SER A 43 -9.17 15.23 -24.89
CA SER A 43 -7.87 15.76 -25.35
C SER A 43 -6.81 15.71 -24.26
N ASP A 44 -7.20 15.98 -23.00
CA ASP A 44 -6.28 16.05 -21.87
C ASP A 44 -5.73 14.67 -21.47
N ILE A 45 -6.54 13.62 -21.65
CA ILE A 45 -6.13 12.23 -21.41
C ILE A 45 -5.17 11.80 -22.51
N LYS A 46 -5.49 12.13 -23.77
CA LYS A 46 -4.65 11.81 -24.93
C LYS A 46 -3.27 12.48 -24.84
N ASP A 47 -3.21 13.77 -24.54
CA ASP A 47 -1.93 14.50 -24.41
C ASP A 47 -1.06 13.90 -23.29
N ARG A 48 -1.67 13.46 -22.18
CA ARG A 48 -0.97 12.77 -21.09
C ARG A 48 -0.44 11.39 -21.51
N ILE A 49 -1.25 10.63 -22.24
CA ILE A 49 -0.85 9.31 -22.77
C ILE A 49 0.30 9.48 -23.75
N ASP A 50 0.18 10.39 -24.72
CA ASP A 50 1.21 10.65 -25.72
C ASP A 50 2.53 11.05 -25.07
N GLY A 51 2.48 11.88 -24.01
CA GLY A 51 3.65 12.22 -23.21
C GLY A 51 4.29 11.02 -22.49
N LEU A 52 3.49 10.11 -21.94
CA LEU A 52 3.97 8.89 -21.28
C LEU A 52 4.52 7.88 -22.29
N VAL A 53 3.81 7.64 -23.40
CA VAL A 53 4.25 6.78 -24.49
C VAL A 53 5.58 7.29 -25.04
N GLN A 54 5.70 8.59 -25.33
CA GLN A 54 6.97 9.17 -25.78
C GLN A 54 8.09 8.96 -24.76
N ARG A 55 7.82 9.16 -23.46
CA ARG A 55 8.82 8.93 -22.40
C ARG A 55 9.32 7.48 -22.41
N TYR A 56 8.41 6.50 -22.41
CA TYR A 56 8.80 5.09 -22.34
C TYR A 56 9.28 4.50 -23.66
N ARG A 57 8.89 5.07 -24.82
CA ARG A 57 9.37 4.62 -26.13
C ARG A 57 10.90 4.61 -26.17
N TYR A 58 11.54 5.61 -25.55
CA TYR A 58 13.00 5.72 -25.47
C TYR A 58 13.67 4.67 -24.56
N GLU A 59 12.94 4.07 -23.63
CA GLU A 59 13.50 3.11 -22.66
C GLU A 59 13.33 1.65 -23.07
N VAL A 60 12.46 1.36 -24.05
CA VAL A 60 12.11 -0.02 -24.49
C VAL A 60 12.81 -0.42 -25.81
N TYR A 61 13.71 0.40 -26.36
CA TYR A 61 14.35 0.28 -27.70
C TYR A 61 15.24 -0.95 -27.98
N HIS A 62 15.09 -2.08 -27.29
CA HIS A 62 15.88 -3.29 -27.54
C HIS A 62 15.07 -4.57 -27.79
N ILE A 63 13.79 -4.44 -28.15
CA ILE A 63 12.95 -5.59 -28.48
C ILE A 63 12.44 -5.37 -29.91
N ASP A 64 12.83 -6.27 -30.83
CA ASP A 64 12.59 -6.21 -32.27
C ASP A 64 11.12 -5.90 -32.63
N ASP A 65 10.95 -5.20 -33.76
CA ASP A 65 9.78 -4.56 -34.41
C ASP A 65 8.45 -5.35 -34.54
N GLU A 66 8.06 -6.21 -33.60
CA GLU A 66 6.70 -6.77 -33.55
C GLU A 66 5.80 -5.88 -32.69
N GLU A 67 4.74 -5.33 -33.30
CA GLU A 67 3.56 -4.66 -32.73
C GLU A 67 3.54 -4.59 -31.18
N PHE A 68 4.22 -3.59 -30.62
CA PHE A 68 4.15 -3.34 -29.19
C PHE A 68 2.74 -2.85 -28.84
N ASP A 69 1.98 -3.70 -28.16
CA ASP A 69 0.79 -3.28 -27.42
C ASP A 69 1.26 -2.36 -26.27
N TYR A 70 1.17 -1.04 -26.48
CA TYR A 70 1.50 0.01 -25.51
C TYR A 70 0.48 0.06 -24.38
N SER A 71 0.25 -1.09 -23.74
CA SER A 71 -0.62 -1.19 -22.58
C SER A 71 0.00 -0.47 -21.39
N LEU A 72 -0.31 0.82 -21.27
CA LEU A 72 0.02 1.60 -20.08
C LEU A 72 -0.84 1.09 -18.93
N LYS A 73 -0.18 0.73 -17.83
CA LYS A 73 -0.84 0.36 -16.60
C LYS A 73 -0.87 1.57 -15.69
N PHE A 74 -1.98 1.73 -14.98
CA PHE A 74 -2.16 2.80 -14.01
C PHE A 74 -2.50 2.21 -12.64
N PHE A 75 -1.98 2.87 -11.61
CA PHE A 75 -2.29 2.69 -10.21
C PHE A 75 -3.33 3.73 -9.80
N ILE A 76 -4.35 3.31 -9.05
CA ILE A 76 -5.36 4.23 -8.54
C ILE A 76 -4.69 5.09 -7.47
N ASN A 77 -4.87 6.40 -7.55
CA ASN A 77 -4.38 7.32 -6.54
C ASN A 77 -4.87 6.91 -5.15
N PRO A 78 -3.98 6.68 -4.16
CA PRO A 78 -4.39 6.13 -2.88
C PRO A 78 -5.12 7.16 -2.03
N TYR A 79 -5.01 8.45 -2.39
CA TYR A 79 -5.76 9.55 -1.80
C TYR A 79 -7.13 9.79 -2.45
N LYS A 80 -7.46 9.08 -3.54
CA LYS A 80 -8.76 9.21 -4.19
C LYS A 80 -9.86 8.77 -3.22
N PRO A 81 -10.93 9.56 -3.04
CA PRO A 81 -12.04 9.15 -2.20
C PRO A 81 -12.61 7.80 -2.63
N LEU A 82 -12.83 6.94 -1.64
CA LEU A 82 -13.40 5.61 -1.84
C LEU A 82 -14.85 5.71 -2.36
N SER A 83 -15.23 4.83 -3.27
CA SER A 83 -16.61 4.74 -3.75
C SER A 83 -17.55 4.24 -2.65
N SER A 84 -18.85 4.53 -2.77
CA SER A 84 -19.86 4.02 -1.83
C SER A 84 -19.90 2.49 -1.79
N LYS A 85 -19.69 1.81 -2.94
CA LYS A 85 -19.60 0.35 -3.01
C LYS A 85 -18.41 -0.19 -2.23
N PHE A 86 -17.24 0.44 -2.36
CA PHE A 86 -16.06 0.10 -1.56
C PHE A 86 -16.33 0.27 -0.06
N LEU A 87 -16.94 1.40 0.34
CA LEU A 87 -17.28 1.64 1.75
C LEU A 87 -18.18 0.52 2.31
N ALA A 88 -19.15 0.04 1.53
CA ALA A 88 -20.01 -1.08 1.93
C ALA A 88 -19.23 -2.40 2.07
N SER A 89 -18.36 -2.75 1.10
CA SER A 89 -17.53 -3.96 1.20
C SER A 89 -16.54 -3.89 2.37
N ARG A 90 -16.00 -2.71 2.66
CA ARG A 90 -15.14 -2.46 3.83
C ARG A 90 -15.89 -2.65 5.15
N ASP A 91 -17.12 -2.14 5.25
CA ASP A 91 -17.94 -2.30 6.47
C ASP A 91 -18.39 -3.75 6.68
N LYS A 92 -18.64 -4.50 5.60
CA LYS A 92 -18.85 -5.95 5.64
C LYS A 92 -17.59 -6.66 6.14
N PHE A 93 -16.42 -6.38 5.57
CA PHE A 93 -15.14 -6.96 6.01
C PHE A 93 -14.87 -6.71 7.50
N ARG A 94 -15.09 -5.49 7.99
CA ARG A 94 -15.02 -5.18 9.43
C ARG A 94 -15.95 -6.04 10.26
N SER A 95 -17.17 -6.24 9.78
CA SER A 95 -18.18 -7.04 10.49
C SER A 95 -17.77 -8.51 10.54
N ASP A 96 -17.27 -9.05 9.43
CA ASP A 96 -16.78 -10.43 9.35
C ASP A 96 -15.57 -10.66 10.27
N LEU A 97 -14.64 -9.69 10.31
CA LEU A 97 -13.49 -9.75 11.21
C LEU A 97 -13.92 -9.79 12.69
N LYS A 98 -15.02 -9.13 13.08
CA LYS A 98 -15.49 -9.11 14.49
C LYS A 98 -15.98 -10.47 14.97
N ILE A 99 -16.33 -11.37 14.05
CA ILE A 99 -16.75 -12.73 14.37
C ILE A 99 -15.55 -13.58 14.82
N ILE A 100 -14.33 -13.16 14.45
CA ILE A 100 -13.10 -13.85 14.84
C ILE A 100 -12.85 -13.58 16.34
N SER A 101 -13.18 -14.56 17.18
CA SER A 101 -13.02 -14.48 18.64
C SER A 101 -11.56 -14.47 19.11
N TYR A 102 -10.62 -14.80 18.23
CA TYR A 102 -9.20 -14.90 18.54
C TYR A 102 -8.45 -13.61 18.18
N GLN A 103 -7.64 -13.13 19.11
CA GLN A 103 -6.81 -11.93 18.98
C GLN A 103 -5.33 -12.34 18.90
N PRO A 104 -4.74 -12.43 17.70
CA PRO A 104 -3.33 -12.79 17.54
C PRO A 104 -2.39 -11.78 18.21
N CYS A 105 -1.33 -12.28 18.83
CA CYS A 105 -0.25 -11.46 19.38
C CYS A 105 0.87 -11.18 18.35
N LYS A 106 0.85 -11.86 17.19
CA LYS A 106 1.80 -11.68 16.09
C LYS A 106 1.03 -11.58 14.76
N LEU A 107 1.47 -10.74 13.84
CA LEU A 107 0.85 -10.59 12.52
C LEU A 107 1.93 -10.35 11.47
N ILE A 108 1.75 -10.95 10.30
CA ILE A 108 2.63 -10.73 9.14
C ILE A 108 1.74 -10.24 8.00
N ILE A 109 2.05 -9.05 7.50
CA ILE A 109 1.43 -8.41 6.34
C ILE A 109 2.49 -8.39 5.26
N GLN A 110 2.23 -9.05 4.15
CA GLN A 110 3.18 -9.21 3.08
C GLN A 110 2.50 -9.25 1.72
N ASP A 111 3.10 -8.60 0.73
CA ASP A 111 2.67 -8.63 -0.68
C ASP A 111 1.25 -8.10 -0.94
N ILE A 112 0.80 -7.14 -0.14
CA ILE A 112 -0.49 -6.45 -0.35
C ILE A 112 -0.33 -5.13 -1.09
N ILE A 113 0.51 -5.16 -2.11
CA ILE A 113 0.70 -4.04 -3.03
C ILE A 113 -0.66 -3.49 -3.46
N GLN A 114 -1.65 -4.36 -3.72
CA GLN A 114 -2.93 -3.98 -4.30
C GLN A 114 -4.03 -3.58 -3.33
N GLU A 115 -3.79 -3.75 -2.03
CA GLU A 115 -4.82 -3.71 -1.01
C GLU A 115 -4.46 -2.77 0.14
N CYS A 116 -3.84 -1.63 -0.20
CA CYS A 116 -3.34 -0.63 0.74
C CYS A 116 -4.36 -0.20 1.80
N TYR A 117 -5.64 -0.13 1.43
CA TYR A 117 -6.74 0.28 2.30
C TYR A 117 -7.03 -0.70 3.46
N LEU A 118 -6.57 -1.95 3.36
CA LEU A 118 -6.77 -2.95 4.41
C LEU A 118 -5.93 -2.66 5.64
N ILE A 119 -4.79 -1.99 5.47
CA ILE A 119 -3.85 -1.64 6.56
C ILE A 119 -4.56 -0.90 7.69
N ARG A 120 -5.41 0.07 7.31
CA ARG A 120 -6.19 0.87 8.26
C ARG A 120 -7.15 0.01 9.09
N GLU A 121 -7.72 -1.03 8.49
CA GLU A 121 -8.73 -1.87 9.14
C GLU A 121 -8.14 -2.82 10.16
N LEU A 122 -6.92 -3.29 9.91
CA LEU A 122 -6.21 -4.21 10.81
C LEU A 122 -5.95 -3.58 12.19
N SER A 123 -5.80 -2.25 12.25
CA SER A 123 -5.47 -1.54 13.49
C SER A 123 -6.58 -1.62 14.54
N THR A 124 -7.83 -1.63 14.10
CA THR A 124 -9.00 -1.69 14.98
C THR A 124 -9.27 -3.10 15.50
N MET A 125 -8.74 -4.11 14.81
CA MET A 125 -9.09 -5.51 15.02
C MET A 125 -8.08 -6.27 15.85
N PHE A 126 -6.81 -5.82 15.89
CA PHE A 126 -5.72 -6.51 16.58
C PHE A 126 -5.11 -5.64 17.68
N ASN A 127 -5.93 -5.21 18.62
CA ASN A 127 -5.50 -4.31 19.69
C ASN A 127 -4.42 -4.91 20.62
N ASN A 128 -4.36 -6.24 20.74
CA ASN A 128 -3.39 -6.97 21.56
C ASN A 128 -2.11 -7.39 20.82
N LEU A 129 -1.89 -6.86 19.61
CA LEU A 129 -0.76 -7.23 18.78
C LEU A 129 0.56 -6.77 19.40
N LYS A 130 1.49 -7.71 19.63
CA LYS A 130 2.83 -7.46 20.16
C LYS A 130 3.92 -7.48 19.10
N THR A 131 3.72 -8.25 18.03
CA THR A 131 4.68 -8.39 16.94
C THR A 131 3.99 -8.15 15.61
N LEU A 132 4.53 -7.23 14.83
CA LEU A 132 4.04 -6.93 13.49
C LEU A 132 5.20 -6.99 12.50
N SER A 133 5.00 -7.69 11.40
CA SER A 133 5.89 -7.66 10.24
C SER A 133 5.13 -7.13 9.05
N ILE A 134 5.56 -6.02 8.48
CA ILE A 134 5.00 -5.42 7.27
C ILE A 134 6.10 -5.40 6.22
N GLN A 135 5.85 -6.02 5.07
CA GLN A 135 6.82 -6.03 3.98
C GLN A 135 6.18 -6.03 2.60
N ARG A 136 6.81 -5.34 1.64
CA ARG A 136 6.36 -5.30 0.24
C ARG A 136 4.89 -4.87 0.13
N ILE A 137 4.57 -3.78 0.81
CA ILE A 137 3.25 -3.16 0.76
C ILE A 137 3.32 -1.77 0.14
N TRP A 138 2.16 -1.34 -0.34
CA TRP A 138 1.89 0.03 -0.77
C TRP A 138 0.90 0.63 0.23
N ALA A 139 1.18 1.83 0.75
CA ALA A 139 0.31 2.48 1.73
C ALA A 139 0.43 3.99 1.72
N THR A 140 -0.62 4.71 2.09
CA THR A 140 -0.47 6.12 2.46
C THR A 140 0.26 6.24 3.79
N LEU A 141 1.00 7.33 3.97
CA LEU A 141 1.62 7.66 5.26
C LEU A 141 0.56 7.77 6.37
N GLU A 142 -0.62 8.29 6.05
CA GLU A 142 -1.73 8.48 6.97
C GLU A 142 -2.32 7.15 7.46
N ASP A 143 -2.52 6.17 6.56
CA ASP A 143 -3.04 4.86 6.96
C ASP A 143 -2.01 4.07 7.77
N LEU A 144 -0.72 4.21 7.45
CA LEU A 144 0.37 3.64 8.24
C LEU A 144 0.43 4.27 9.63
N GLN A 145 0.37 5.60 9.72
CA GLN A 145 0.37 6.31 11.00
C GLN A 145 -0.83 5.92 11.85
N TYR A 146 -2.02 5.88 11.23
CA TYR A 146 -3.24 5.42 11.89
C TYR A 146 -3.11 3.99 12.41
N LEU A 147 -2.49 3.08 11.65
CA LEU A 147 -2.19 1.74 12.12
C LEU A 147 -1.32 1.77 13.37
N LEU A 148 -0.18 2.45 13.32
CA LEU A 148 0.78 2.50 14.42
C LEU A 148 0.20 3.16 15.68
N ASP A 149 -0.55 4.25 15.55
CA ASP A 149 -1.19 4.95 16.67
C ASP A 149 -2.18 4.07 17.45
N ASN A 150 -2.80 3.10 16.78
CA ASN A 150 -3.81 2.22 17.38
C ASN A 150 -3.23 0.92 17.98
N LEU A 151 -1.99 0.56 17.65
CA LEU A 151 -1.34 -0.66 18.15
C LEU A 151 -0.64 -0.43 19.50
N LYS A 152 -1.46 -0.24 20.55
CA LYS A 152 -0.99 0.14 21.90
C LYS A 152 -0.03 -0.87 22.56
N HIS A 153 -0.04 -2.12 22.13
CA HIS A 153 0.78 -3.19 22.70
C HIS A 153 1.95 -3.63 21.80
N LEU A 154 2.24 -2.89 20.73
CA LEU A 154 3.27 -3.28 19.78
C LEU A 154 4.68 -3.15 20.35
N GLU A 155 5.34 -4.29 20.55
CA GLU A 155 6.70 -4.36 21.10
C GLU A 155 7.75 -4.61 20.00
N ASN A 156 7.39 -5.33 18.93
CA ASN A 156 8.31 -5.73 17.87
C ASN A 156 7.74 -5.37 16.50
N LEU A 157 8.46 -4.57 15.72
CA LEU A 157 8.08 -4.18 14.37
C LEU A 157 9.19 -4.53 13.38
N ARG A 158 8.81 -5.23 12.31
CA ARG A 158 9.63 -5.37 11.10
C ARG A 158 8.94 -4.62 9.98
N PHE A 159 9.61 -3.65 9.39
CA PHE A 159 9.06 -2.75 8.37
C PHE A 159 10.04 -2.65 7.20
N MET A 160 9.85 -3.50 6.18
CA MET A 160 10.86 -3.75 5.14
C MET A 160 10.30 -3.63 3.73
N CYS A 161 11.05 -3.02 2.81
CA CYS A 161 10.71 -3.03 1.38
C CYS A 161 9.31 -2.47 1.07
N ASN A 162 8.88 -1.41 1.77
CA ASN A 162 7.56 -0.82 1.59
C ASN A 162 7.64 0.49 0.80
N ASP A 163 6.62 0.75 -0.01
CA ASP A 163 6.47 2.02 -0.72
C ASP A 163 5.35 2.83 -0.08
N ILE A 164 5.70 4.01 0.44
CA ILE A 164 4.81 4.85 1.22
C ILE A 164 4.46 6.10 0.43
N PHE A 165 3.20 6.22 0.04
CA PHE A 165 2.68 7.38 -0.65
C PHE A 165 2.53 8.55 0.33
N ARG A 166 2.97 9.71 -0.12
CA ARG A 166 2.78 11.00 0.55
C ARG A 166 2.20 11.99 -0.44
N CYS A 167 1.13 12.67 -0.05
CA CYS A 167 0.61 13.80 -0.82
C CYS A 167 1.47 15.06 -0.56
N ASN A 168 1.84 15.78 -1.62
CA ASN A 168 2.65 17.01 -1.52
C ASN A 168 1.85 18.21 -0.97
N GLU A 169 0.54 18.07 -0.81
CA GLU A 169 -0.36 19.13 -0.34
C GLU A 169 -0.29 19.35 1.18
N GLY A 170 0.71 20.10 1.66
CA GLY A 170 0.70 20.74 2.98
C GLY A 170 1.89 20.47 3.90
N THR A 171 2.08 21.34 4.90
CA THR A 171 3.16 21.33 5.91
C THR A 171 2.98 20.25 6.99
N ILE A 172 2.50 19.07 6.64
CA ILE A 172 2.29 17.99 7.61
C ILE A 172 3.66 17.38 7.97
N VAL A 173 3.84 17.14 9.27
CA VAL A 173 5.03 16.53 9.88
C VAL A 173 5.45 15.28 9.09
N HIS A 174 6.67 15.30 8.57
CA HIS A 174 7.23 14.27 7.68
C HIS A 174 7.70 12.99 8.40
N ALA A 175 7.40 12.85 9.68
CA ALA A 175 7.95 11.78 10.53
C ALA A 175 6.84 10.82 10.97
N ILE A 176 7.16 9.52 10.97
CA ILE A 176 6.33 8.51 11.62
C ILE A 176 6.47 8.69 13.14
N ASN A 177 5.32 8.84 13.81
CA ASN A 177 5.26 8.69 15.25
C ASN A 177 5.21 7.19 15.56
N TRP A 178 6.36 6.64 15.92
CA TRP A 178 6.43 5.24 16.27
C TRP A 178 5.81 4.96 17.65
N PRO A 179 5.20 3.77 17.85
CA PRO A 179 4.58 3.44 19.13
C PRO A 179 5.59 3.51 20.28
N GLN A 180 5.23 4.15 21.39
CA GLN A 180 6.09 4.26 22.57
C GLN A 180 6.42 2.89 23.20
N THR A 181 5.60 1.87 22.94
CA THR A 181 5.81 0.51 23.43
C THR A 181 6.81 -0.29 22.62
N LEU A 182 7.31 0.26 21.50
CA LEU A 182 8.21 -0.43 20.60
C LEU A 182 9.60 -0.63 21.23
N LYS A 183 10.01 -1.90 21.30
CA LYS A 183 11.30 -2.36 21.83
C LYS A 183 12.26 -2.84 20.76
N LYS A 184 11.74 -3.43 19.69
CA LYS A 184 12.54 -3.87 18.54
C LYS A 184 11.99 -3.32 17.24
N LEU A 185 12.87 -2.74 16.43
CA LEU A 185 12.59 -2.27 15.09
C LEU A 185 13.61 -2.82 14.10
N THR A 186 13.12 -3.55 13.10
CA THR A 186 13.88 -3.86 11.88
C THR A 186 13.31 -2.99 10.75
N TYR A 187 14.09 -2.07 10.20
CA TYR A 187 13.65 -1.08 9.21
C TYR A 187 14.61 -1.00 8.05
N GLY A 188 14.17 -1.31 6.83
CA GLY A 188 15.09 -1.28 5.69
C GLY A 188 14.40 -1.28 4.34
N ARG A 189 15.05 -0.64 3.36
CA ARG A 189 14.62 -0.60 1.95
C ARG A 189 13.21 -0.01 1.72
N ASN A 190 12.75 0.90 2.58
CA ASN A 190 11.48 1.59 2.37
C ASN A 190 11.67 2.84 1.50
N GLN A 191 10.68 3.16 0.67
CA GLN A 191 10.70 4.30 -0.23
C GLN A 191 9.54 5.24 0.08
N GLU A 192 9.77 6.54 -0.07
CA GLU A 192 8.69 7.53 -0.11
C GLU A 192 8.33 7.82 -1.57
N MET A 193 7.05 7.82 -1.87
CA MET A 193 6.46 8.10 -3.17
C MET A 193 5.65 9.39 -3.08
N ILE A 194 6.09 10.44 -3.79
CA ILE A 194 5.44 11.75 -3.70
C ILE A 194 4.35 11.85 -4.78
N VAL A 195 3.13 12.15 -4.34
CA VAL A 195 1.97 12.33 -5.22
C VAL A 195 1.55 13.79 -5.21
N ASP A 196 1.51 14.40 -6.40
CA ASP A 196 1.27 15.84 -6.56
C ASP A 196 -0.21 16.24 -6.41
N ASN A 197 -1.14 15.31 -6.59
CA ASN A 197 -2.56 15.53 -6.38
C ASN A 197 -3.27 14.25 -5.89
N LYS A 198 -4.52 14.38 -5.46
CA LYS A 198 -5.28 13.28 -4.84
C LYS A 198 -6.16 12.48 -5.80
N TYR A 199 -6.23 12.86 -7.07
CA TYR A 199 -7.28 12.41 -7.99
C TYR A 199 -6.73 11.62 -9.17
N ASP A 200 -5.62 12.08 -9.74
CA ASP A 200 -5.06 11.54 -10.95
C ASP A 200 -4.47 10.15 -10.71
N PRO A 201 -4.75 9.19 -11.62
CA PRO A 201 -4.09 7.90 -11.59
C PRO A 201 -2.58 8.06 -11.76
N ILE A 202 -1.85 7.14 -11.15
CA ILE A 202 -0.39 7.14 -11.17
C ILE A 202 0.08 6.13 -12.23
N PRO A 203 0.85 6.50 -13.24
CA PRO A 203 1.36 5.55 -14.21
C PRO A 203 2.25 4.50 -13.52
N ILE A 204 2.22 3.26 -14.02
CA ILE A 204 3.10 2.19 -13.58
C ILE A 204 4.13 1.98 -14.69
N HIS A 205 5.40 2.02 -14.31
CA HIS A 205 6.50 1.79 -15.23
C HIS A 205 6.43 0.34 -15.78
N PRO A 206 6.48 0.14 -17.11
CA PRO A 206 6.23 -1.17 -17.73
C PRO A 206 7.23 -2.25 -17.31
N ASN A 207 8.51 -1.89 -17.19
CA ASN A 207 9.58 -2.84 -16.85
C ASN A 207 9.66 -3.21 -15.36
N THR A 208 9.37 -2.26 -14.47
CA THR A 208 9.58 -2.45 -13.02
C THR A 208 8.30 -2.84 -12.30
N MET A 209 7.13 -2.60 -12.91
CA MET A 209 5.82 -2.71 -12.27
C MET A 209 5.69 -1.83 -11.01
N HIS A 210 6.53 -0.81 -10.87
CA HIS A 210 6.46 0.20 -9.83
C HIS A 210 5.79 1.48 -10.34
N PRO A 211 5.13 2.27 -9.47
CA PRO A 211 4.61 3.58 -9.82
C PRO A 211 5.73 4.48 -10.38
N ASP A 212 5.52 5.06 -11.55
CA ASP A 212 6.43 6.01 -12.18
C ASP A 212 6.20 7.41 -11.60
N ILE A 213 6.63 7.57 -10.35
CA ILE A 213 6.60 8.83 -9.62
C ILE A 213 7.94 9.06 -8.93
N PRO A 214 8.29 10.33 -8.64
CA PRO A 214 9.49 10.64 -7.89
C PRO A 214 9.52 9.87 -6.57
N THR A 215 10.54 9.03 -6.42
CA THR A 215 10.83 8.38 -5.17
C THR A 215 11.95 9.13 -4.46
N THR A 216 11.84 9.23 -3.15
CA THR A 216 12.97 9.65 -2.32
C THR A 216 13.25 8.56 -1.31
N GLN A 217 14.53 8.43 -0.94
CA GLN A 217 14.86 7.58 0.20
C GLN A 217 14.19 8.20 1.41
N HIS A 218 13.25 7.46 1.99
CA HIS A 218 12.39 8.03 3.01
C HIS A 218 13.23 8.41 4.23
N LEU A 219 13.19 9.69 4.62
CA LEU A 219 13.73 10.18 5.89
C LEU A 219 12.78 9.88 7.06
N LEU A 220 12.12 8.72 7.01
CA LEU A 220 11.26 8.20 8.08
C LEU A 220 12.08 7.69 9.28
N LEU A 221 13.34 8.10 9.32
CA LEU A 221 14.21 7.74 10.40
C LEU A 221 13.60 8.32 11.69
N PRO A 222 13.40 7.46 12.69
CA PRO A 222 12.81 7.82 13.96
C PRO A 222 13.57 8.98 14.59
N ILE A 223 12.87 10.08 14.88
CA ILE A 223 13.45 11.21 15.59
C ILE A 223 13.62 10.87 17.08
N HIS A 224 12.81 9.95 17.63
CA HIS A 224 12.86 9.60 19.04
C HIS A 224 12.32 8.20 19.35
N PHE A 225 13.11 7.39 20.07
CA PHE A 225 12.71 6.10 20.61
C PHE A 225 13.17 5.93 22.07
N PRO A 226 12.33 6.24 23.05
CA PRO A 226 12.75 6.16 24.44
C PRO A 226 12.97 4.71 24.91
N ASN A 227 12.27 3.76 24.30
CA ASN A 227 12.19 2.37 24.77
C ASN A 227 12.76 1.34 23.77
N LEU A 228 13.43 1.79 22.70
CA LEU A 228 13.98 0.87 21.71
C LEU A 228 15.27 0.23 22.23
N GLU A 229 15.23 -1.09 22.35
CA GLU A 229 16.34 -1.92 22.80
C GLU A 229 17.18 -2.42 21.61
N VAL A 230 16.53 -2.70 20.47
CA VAL A 230 17.19 -3.25 19.28
C VAL A 230 16.74 -2.52 18.02
N PHE A 231 17.71 -2.03 17.25
CA PHE A 231 17.52 -1.45 15.93
C PHE A 231 18.34 -2.21 14.89
N GLU A 232 17.70 -2.65 13.82
CA GLU A 232 18.34 -3.32 12.67
C GLU A 232 17.94 -2.56 11.38
N SER A 233 18.92 -2.13 10.60
CA SER A 233 18.72 -1.38 9.34
C SER A 233 19.12 -2.16 8.09
#